data_AF-A0A0L0EYW1-F1
#
_entry.id   AF-A0A0L0EYW1-F1
#
_cell.length_a   1.000
_cell.length_b   1.000
_cell.length_c   1.000
_cell.angle_alpha   90.00
_cell.angle_beta   90.00
_cell.angle_gamma   90.00
#
_symmetry.space_group_name_H-M   'P 1'
#
loop_
_entity.id
_entity.type
_entity.pdbx_description
1 polymer ?
#
loop_
_entity_poly.entity_id
_entity_poly.type
_entity_poly.pdbx_seq_one_letter_code
_entity_poly.pdbx_strand_id
1 'polypeptide(L)' 'MTCARYLWTLRNDPEKAKQTHHITTPAGWLAYVLTGEYCLGVGEASGVFPIDHATMDYDEELLK' A
#
# COMPACT_ATOMS: atom_id res chain seq x y z
N MET A 1 1.24 7.78 5.57
CA MET A 1 0.23 8.12 4.56
C MET A 1 0.75 7.80 3.15
N THR A 2 1.20 6.57 2.90
CA THR A 2 1.74 6.18 1.58
C THR A 2 0.69 6.34 0.48
N CYS A 3 -0.58 6.07 0.78
CA CYS A 3 -1.72 6.29 -0.11
C CYS A 3 -1.85 7.73 -0.62
N ALA A 4 -1.64 8.74 0.22
CA ALA A 4 -1.72 10.15 -0.19
C ALA A 4 -0.63 10.52 -1.21
N ARG A 5 0.57 9.95 -1.05
CA ARG A 5 1.66 10.13 -2.02
C ARG A 5 1.31 9.47 -3.35
N TYR A 6 0.72 8.29 -3.32
CA TYR A 6 0.26 7.61 -4.53
C TYR A 6 -0.87 8.37 -5.23
N LEU A 7 -1.84 8.93 -4.49
CA LEU A 7 -2.88 9.81 -5.06
C LEU A 7 -2.29 11.04 -5.74
N TRP A 8 -1.22 11.61 -5.17
CA TRP A 8 -0.49 12.69 -5.85
C TRP A 8 0.13 12.22 -7.16
N THR A 9 0.79 11.04 -7.18
CA THR A 9 1.35 10.46 -8.41
C THR A 9 0.26 10.19 -9.44
N LEU A 10 -0.88 9.64 -9.04
CA LEU A 10 -2.02 9.40 -9.93
C LEU A 10 -2.48 10.69 -10.63
N ARG A 11 -2.47 11.82 -9.92
CA ARG A 11 -2.90 13.13 -10.45
C ARG A 11 -1.84 13.83 -11.30
N ASN A 12 -0.56 13.64 -11.01
CA ASN A 12 0.53 14.43 -11.58
C ASN A 12 1.40 13.65 -12.57
N ASP A 13 1.41 12.33 -12.48
CA ASP A 13 2.17 11.42 -13.33
C ASP A 13 1.38 10.10 -13.53
N PRO A 14 0.25 10.16 -14.26
CA PRO A 14 -0.67 9.04 -14.42
C PRO A 14 -0.03 7.86 -15.16
N GLU A 15 0.92 8.09 -16.06
CA GLU A 15 1.62 7.01 -16.78
C GLU A 15 2.52 6.20 -15.85
N LYS A 16 3.20 6.86 -14.89
CA LYS A 16 3.92 6.16 -13.84
C LYS A 16 2.99 5.43 -12.88
N ALA A 17 1.85 6.04 -12.52
CA ALA A 17 0.87 5.39 -11.66
C ALA A 17 0.35 4.08 -12.29
N LYS A 18 0.01 4.10 -13.60
CA LYS A 18 -0.46 2.92 -14.35
C LYS A 18 0.53 1.75 -14.37
N GLN A 19 1.84 2.02 -14.25
CA GLN A 19 2.87 0.98 -14.24
C GLN A 19 3.09 0.36 -12.84
N THR A 20 2.43 0.88 -11.81
CA THR A 20 2.59 0.40 -10.43
C THR A 20 1.79 -0.89 -10.22
N HIS A 21 2.48 -2.01 -9.98
CA HIS A 21 1.84 -3.30 -9.69
C HIS A 21 1.68 -3.56 -8.18
N HIS A 22 2.62 -3.08 -7.37
CA HIS A 22 2.60 -3.23 -5.91
C HIS A 22 3.07 -1.96 -5.22
N ILE A 23 2.44 -1.64 -4.08
CA ILE A 23 2.88 -0.61 -3.15
C ILE A 23 3.17 -1.31 -1.83
N THR A 24 4.38 -1.12 -1.29
CA THR A 24 4.80 -1.74 -0.03
C THR A 24 5.67 -0.78 0.79
N THR A 25 5.91 -1.10 2.05
CA THR A 25 6.86 -0.37 2.92
C THR A 25 8.30 -0.77 2.59
N PRO A 26 9.32 0.00 3.02
CA PRO A 26 10.71 -0.43 2.89
C PRO A 26 10.99 -1.79 3.55
N ALA A 27 10.39 -2.09 4.70
CA ALA A 27 10.54 -3.38 5.36
C ALA A 27 9.78 -4.50 4.62
N GLY A 28 8.57 -4.23 4.12
CA GLY A 28 7.82 -5.16 3.26
C GLY A 28 8.54 -5.47 1.95
N TRP A 29 9.29 -4.53 1.38
CA TRP A 29 10.16 -4.79 0.24
C TRP A 29 11.30 -5.75 0.59
N LEU A 30 11.97 -5.56 1.73
CA LEU A 30 13.01 -6.48 2.19
C LEU A 30 12.45 -7.88 2.46
N ALA A 31 11.26 -7.97 3.07
CA ALA A 31 10.56 -9.23 3.26
C ALA A 31 10.33 -9.93 1.91
N TYR A 32 9.76 -9.23 0.93
CA TYR A 32 9.56 -9.76 -0.42
C TYR A 32 10.85 -10.23 -1.09
N VAL A 33 11.95 -9.47 -0.97
CA VAL A 33 13.25 -9.88 -1.54
C VAL A 33 13.75 -11.20 -0.91
N LEU A 34 13.47 -11.42 0.37
CA LEU A 34 13.92 -12.61 1.10
C LEU A 34 12.99 -13.82 0.93
N THR A 35 11.68 -13.60 0.78
CA THR A 35 10.67 -14.68 0.80
C THR A 35 9.98 -14.90 -0.55
N GLY A 36 10.00 -13.91 -1.45
CA GLY A 36 9.18 -13.88 -2.66
C GLY A 36 7.71 -13.53 -2.42
N GLU A 37 7.33 -13.20 -1.19
CA GLU A 37 5.94 -12.93 -0.80
C GLU A 37 5.72 -11.46 -0.44
N TYR A 38 4.63 -10.87 -0.94
CA TYR A 38 4.18 -9.56 -0.51
C TYR A 38 3.29 -9.71 0.72
N CYS A 39 3.90 -9.55 1.90
CA CYS A 39 3.18 -9.55 3.17
C CYS A 39 3.54 -8.31 3.99
N LEU A 40 2.56 -7.78 4.71
CA LEU A 40 2.72 -6.70 5.68
C LEU A 40 1.99 -7.09 6.96
N GLY A 41 2.59 -6.77 8.11
CA GLY A 41 1.85 -6.79 9.37
C GLY A 41 0.87 -5.62 9.45
N VAL A 42 -0.23 -5.77 10.20
CA VAL A 42 -1.27 -4.74 10.32
C VAL A 42 -0.74 -3.37 10.79
N GLY A 43 0.30 -3.37 11.62
CA GLY A 43 0.97 -2.14 12.07
C GLY A 43 1.64 -1.37 10.92
N GLU A 44 2.22 -2.08 9.96
CA GLU A 44 2.80 -1.46 8.76
C GLU A 44 1.72 -1.08 7.74
N ALA A 45 0.75 -1.99 7.53
CA ALA A 45 -0.36 -1.79 6.60
C ALA A 45 -1.14 -0.51 6.92
N SER A 46 -1.40 -0.23 8.21
CA SER A 46 -2.08 1.00 8.64
C SER A 46 -1.31 2.30 8.30
N GLY A 47 0.01 2.23 8.08
CA GLY A 47 0.79 3.35 7.58
C GLY A 47 0.69 3.56 6.06
N VAL A 48 0.30 2.50 5.32
CA VAL A 48 0.14 2.48 3.87
C VAL A 48 -1.22 3.01 3.46
N PHE A 49 -2.30 2.42 3.99
CA PHE A 49 -3.69 2.75 3.69
C PHE A 49 -4.56 2.55 4.96
N PRO A 50 -5.66 3.30 5.14
CA PRO A 50 -6.55 3.11 6.30
C PRO A 50 -7.03 1.67 6.47
N ILE A 51 -7.12 1.24 7.74
CA ILE A 51 -7.53 -0.11 8.14
C ILE A 51 -8.87 -0.01 8.85
N ASP A 52 -9.80 -0.91 8.53
CA ASP A 52 -11.00 -1.15 9.32
C ASP A 52 -10.62 -1.95 10.58
N HIS A 53 -10.92 -1.39 11.74
CA HIS A 53 -10.61 -2.00 13.03
C HIS A 53 -11.38 -3.29 13.31
N ALA A 54 -12.53 -3.52 12.67
CA ALA A 54 -13.32 -4.73 12.86
C ALA A 54 -12.76 -5.91 12.08
N THR A 55 -12.32 -5.68 10.83
CA THR A 55 -11.78 -6.73 9.94
C THR A 55 -10.26 -6.86 10.06
N MET A 56 -9.59 -5.81 10.56
CA MET A 56 -8.13 -5.67 10.56
C MET A 56 -7.53 -5.72 9.15
N ASP A 57 -8.32 -5.36 8.15
CA ASP A 57 -7.94 -5.25 6.74
C ASP A 57 -8.16 -3.82 6.23
N TYR A 58 -7.76 -3.52 5.01
CA TYR A 58 -7.97 -2.20 4.42
C TYR A 58 -9.45 -1.83 4.37
N ASP A 59 -9.72 -0.55 4.64
CA ASP A 59 -11.07 0.00 4.58
C ASP A 59 -11.62 -0.07 3.15
N GLU A 60 -12.56 -0.98 2.93
CA GLU A 60 -13.17 -1.24 1.61
C GLU A 60 -13.98 -0.06 1.07
N GLU A 61 -14.53 0.81 1.94
CA GLU A 61 -15.25 1.99 1.48
C GLU A 61 -14.30 3.01 0.86
N LEU A 62 -13.09 3.12 1.39
CA LEU A 62 -12.06 4.02 0.90
C LEU A 62 -11.28 3.49 -0.32
N LEU A 63 -11.30 2.18 -0.56
CA LEU A 63 -10.62 1.55 -1.70
C LEU A 63 -11.36 1.69 -3.05
N LYS A 64 -12.62 2.12 -3.03
CA LYS A 64 -13.47 2.29 -4.23
C LYS A 64 -13.14 3.56 -5.00
#